data_AF-A0A382D5F1-F1
#
_entry.id   AF-A0A382D5F1-F1
#
_cell.length_a   1.000
_cell.length_b   1.000
_cell.length_c   1.000
_cell.angle_alpha   90.00
_cell.angle_beta   90.00
_cell.angle_gamma   90.00
#
_symmetry.space_group_name_H-M   'P 1'
#
loop_
_entity.id
_entity.type
_entity.pdbx_description
1 polymer ?
#
loop_
_entity_poly.entity_id
_entity_poly.type
_entity_poly.pdbx_seq_one_letter_code
_entity_poly.pdbx_strand_id
1 'polypeptide(L)'
;METGYSPDKVAENFNSATVIGNVVRWNSNDNVPFSDMLNDFRTLGLIDDTTVEASNKARVVDTDKFLAVYRKAQALRTDEQIAEERYEARAAHGAGVELVNVITGERIVT
;
A
#
# COMPACT_ATOMS: atom_id res chain seq x y z
N MET A 1 21.17 -7.53 -3.06
CA MET A 1 20.02 -6.63 -2.91
C MET A 1 18.78 -7.50 -2.92
N GLU A 2 17.97 -7.44 -1.87
CA GLU A 2 16.72 -8.21 -1.71
C GLU A 2 15.71 -7.84 -2.81
N THR A 3 15.69 -6.59 -3.24
CA THR A 3 14.87 -6.10 -4.36
C THR A 3 15.30 -6.61 -5.74
N GLY A 4 16.52 -7.17 -5.85
CA GLY A 4 17.16 -7.50 -7.13
C GLY A 4 17.72 -6.31 -7.90
N TYR A 5 17.64 -5.08 -7.39
CA TYR A 5 18.22 -3.89 -8.02
C TYR A 5 19.74 -3.81 -7.90
N SER A 6 20.37 -3.08 -8.81
CA SER A 6 21.78 -2.70 -8.68
C SER A 6 21.97 -1.69 -7.54
N PRO A 7 23.18 -1.60 -6.95
CA PRO A 7 23.49 -0.56 -5.96
C PRO A 7 23.16 0.86 -6.42
N ASP A 8 23.50 1.20 -7.68
CA ASP A 8 23.19 2.51 -8.26
C ASP A 8 21.70 2.78 -8.33
N LYS A 9 20.90 1.77 -8.69
CA LYS A 9 19.44 1.93 -8.74
C LYS A 9 18.84 2.11 -7.35
N VAL A 10 19.40 1.45 -6.34
CA VAL A 10 18.96 1.65 -4.95
C VAL A 10 19.36 3.03 -4.44
N ALA A 11 20.55 3.53 -4.76
CA ALA A 11 20.94 4.92 -4.44
C ALA A 11 20.02 5.94 -5.14
N GLU A 12 19.68 5.72 -6.42
CA GLU A 12 18.71 6.53 -7.16
C GLU A 12 17.33 6.52 -6.48
N ASN A 13 16.84 5.35 -6.09
CA ASN A 13 15.58 5.23 -5.35
C ASN A 13 15.66 5.99 -4.03
N PHE A 14 16.75 5.89 -3.28
CA PHE A 14 16.92 6.61 -2.02
C PHE A 14 16.85 8.14 -2.21
N ASN A 15 17.38 8.67 -3.33
CA ASN A 15 17.25 10.10 -3.66
C ASN A 15 15.79 10.54 -3.93
N SER A 16 14.89 9.60 -4.16
CA SER A 16 13.43 9.84 -4.27
C SER A 16 12.68 9.64 -2.94
N ALA A 17 13.40 9.48 -1.84
CA ALA A 17 12.88 9.34 -0.49
C ALA A 17 13.45 10.40 0.46
N THR A 18 12.74 10.63 1.56
CA THR A 18 13.19 11.48 2.66
C THR A 18 13.06 10.72 3.99
N VAL A 19 14.00 10.93 4.91
CA VAL A 19 13.89 10.40 6.28
C VAL A 19 13.23 11.44 7.17
N ILE A 20 12.02 11.15 7.65
CA ILE A 20 11.21 12.02 8.51
C ILE A 20 11.05 11.32 9.86
N GLY A 21 11.60 11.91 10.93
CA GLY A 21 11.44 11.38 12.29
C GLY A 21 11.91 9.92 12.44
N ASN A 22 13.02 9.57 11.78
CA ASN A 22 13.59 8.21 11.71
C ASN A 22 12.78 7.20 10.87
N VAL A 23 11.88 7.67 10.01
CA VAL A 23 11.13 6.83 9.07
C VAL A 23 11.43 7.25 7.64
N VAL A 24 11.77 6.29 6.78
CA VAL A 24 11.93 6.55 5.34
C VAL A 24 10.55 6.68 4.69
N ARG A 25 10.36 7.74 3.91
CA ARG A 25 9.11 8.08 3.23
C ARG A 25 9.38 8.38 1.76
N TRP A 26 8.59 7.82 0.85
CA TRP A 26 8.66 8.18 -0.56
C TRP A 26 8.16 9.61 -0.78
N ASN A 27 8.91 10.40 -1.55
CA ASN A 27 8.51 11.79 -1.85
C ASN A 27 7.23 11.86 -2.70
N SER A 28 6.88 10.78 -3.40
CA SER A 28 5.73 10.74 -4.33
C SER A 28 4.38 10.59 -3.64
N ASN A 29 4.33 9.93 -2.47
CA ASN A 29 3.07 9.56 -1.83
C ASN A 29 3.13 9.42 -0.31
N ASP A 30 4.26 9.78 0.32
CA ASP A 30 4.49 9.69 1.77
C ASP A 30 4.34 8.27 2.36
N ASN A 31 4.29 7.24 1.52
CA ASN A 31 4.27 5.86 2.00
C ASN A 31 5.68 5.42 2.40
N VAL A 32 5.74 4.49 3.36
CA VAL A 32 6.97 3.81 3.71
C VAL A 32 7.39 2.86 2.58
N PRO A 33 8.66 2.82 2.18
CA PRO A 33 9.19 1.75 1.32
C PRO A 33 8.85 0.35 1.85
N PHE A 34 8.71 -0.60 0.92
CA PHE A 34 8.55 -2.00 1.27
C PHE A 34 9.83 -2.56 1.91
N SER A 35 9.71 -3.68 2.64
CA SER A 35 10.77 -4.15 3.56
C SER A 35 12.10 -4.37 2.85
N ASP A 36 12.06 -5.03 1.69
CA ASP A 36 13.25 -5.36 0.91
C ASP A 36 14.01 -4.10 0.48
N MET A 37 13.29 -3.02 0.15
CA MET A 37 13.92 -1.73 -0.19
C MET A 37 14.61 -1.09 1.03
N LEU A 38 13.98 -1.15 2.21
CA LEU A 38 14.60 -0.65 3.45
C LEU A 38 15.87 -1.45 3.79
N ASN A 39 15.83 -2.77 3.64
CA ASN A 39 16.99 -3.63 3.86
C ASN A 39 18.12 -3.35 2.86
N ASP A 40 17.78 -3.03 1.61
CA ASP A 40 18.75 -2.63 0.59
C ASP A 40 19.36 -1.25 0.87
N PHE A 41 18.56 -0.26 1.31
CA PHE A 41 19.09 1.03 1.78
C PHE A 41 20.06 0.85 2.94
N ARG A 42 19.71 0.00 3.90
CA ARG A 42 20.58 -0.33 5.02
C ARG A 42 21.87 -1.04 4.57
N THR A 43 21.76 -1.98 3.64
CA THR A 43 22.91 -2.72 3.10
C THR A 43 23.92 -1.80 2.43
N LEU A 44 23.47 -0.70 1.82
CA LEU A 44 24.34 0.35 1.28
C LEU A 44 24.79 1.40 2.31
N GLY A 45 24.40 1.27 3.58
CA GLY A 45 24.72 2.22 4.64
C GLY A 45 23.99 3.57 4.52
N LEU A 46 22.91 3.64 3.75
CA LEU A 46 22.11 4.86 3.57
C LEU A 46 21.19 5.13 4.76
N ILE A 47 20.83 4.08 5.49
CA ILE A 47 20.09 4.10 6.76
C ILE A 47 20.64 3.04 7.70
N ASP A 48 20.29 3.12 8.99
CA ASP A 48 20.68 2.15 10.01
C ASP A 48 19.53 1.17 10.34
N ASP A 49 19.83 0.13 11.15
CA ASP A 49 18.82 -0.84 11.58
C ASP A 49 17.67 -0.18 12.36
N THR A 50 17.95 0.88 13.13
CA THR A 50 16.91 1.58 13.89
C THR A 50 15.89 2.28 12.99
N THR A 51 16.35 2.85 11.87
CA THR A 51 15.51 3.45 10.83
C THR A 51 14.67 2.38 10.12
N VAL A 52 15.24 1.20 9.84
CA VAL A 52 14.50 0.06 9.25
C VAL A 52 13.36 -0.38 10.17
N GLU A 53 13.66 -0.59 11.46
CA GLU A 53 12.66 -1.00 12.44
C GLU A 53 11.55 0.05 12.62
N ALA A 54 11.92 1.32 12.76
CA ALA A 54 10.97 2.42 12.90
C ALA A 54 10.07 2.54 11.66
N SER A 55 10.65 2.40 10.46
CA SER A 55 9.91 2.43 9.19
C SER A 55 8.92 1.28 9.08
N ASN A 56 9.34 0.04 9.40
CA ASN A 56 8.45 -1.11 9.37
C ASN A 56 7.28 -0.97 10.38
N LYS A 57 7.54 -0.44 11.59
CA LYS A 57 6.47 -0.14 12.57
C LYS A 57 5.51 0.92 12.04
N ALA A 58 6.03 1.99 11.42
CA ALA A 58 5.20 3.03 10.83
C ALA A 58 4.32 2.49 9.70
N ARG A 59 4.86 1.61 8.84
CA ARG A 59 4.10 0.96 7.74
C ARG A 59 2.91 0.16 8.26
N VAL A 60 3.06 -0.57 9.37
CA VAL A 60 1.95 -1.31 10.00
C VAL A 60 0.84 -0.35 10.43
N VAL A 61 1.21 0.71 11.15
CA VAL A 61 0.25 1.74 11.61
C VAL A 61 -0.48 2.41 10.44
N ASP A 62 0.25 2.76 9.38
CA ASP A 62 -0.33 3.41 8.20
C ASP A 62 -1.27 2.45 7.44
N THR A 63 -0.88 1.19 7.32
CA THR A 63 -1.73 0.14 6.73
C THR A 63 -3.02 -0.05 7.52
N ASP A 64 -2.93 -0.12 8.85
CA ASP A 64 -4.09 -0.27 9.72
C ASP A 64 -5.05 0.93 9.60
N LYS A 65 -4.50 2.15 9.59
CA LYS A 65 -5.29 3.38 9.36
C LYS A 65 -5.99 3.35 8.01
N PHE A 66 -5.26 3.00 6.94
CA PHE A 66 -5.83 2.92 5.60
C PHE A 66 -6.97 1.90 5.53
N LEU A 67 -6.75 0.68 6.06
CA LEU A 67 -7.78 -0.37 6.05
C LEU A 67 -9.00 0.01 6.90
N ALA A 68 -8.81 0.70 8.02
CA ALA A 68 -9.92 1.20 8.84
C ALA A 68 -10.77 2.23 8.08
N VAL A 69 -10.12 3.19 7.41
CA VAL A 69 -10.80 4.19 6.57
C VAL A 69 -11.54 3.51 5.42
N TYR A 70 -10.89 2.57 4.73
CA TYR A 70 -11.49 1.83 3.62
C TYR A 70 -12.75 1.06 4.06
N ARG A 71 -12.68 0.29 5.15
CA ARG A 71 -13.83 -0.44 5.68
C ARG A 71 -14.98 0.49 6.04
N LYS A 72 -14.68 1.63 6.67
CA LYS A 72 -15.69 2.64 7.01
C LYS A 72 -16.34 3.23 5.77
N ALA A 73 -15.55 3.58 4.74
CA ALA A 73 -16.08 4.11 3.48
C ALA A 73 -16.98 3.09 2.78
N GLN A 74 -16.56 1.82 2.71
CA GLN A 74 -17.37 0.74 2.12
C GLN A 74 -18.68 0.51 2.87
N ALA A 75 -18.70 0.65 4.19
CA ALA A 75 -19.92 0.52 4.99
C ALA A 75 -20.87 1.73 4.89
N LEU A 76 -20.39 2.88 4.40
CA LEU A 76 -21.15 4.12 4.29
C LEU A 76 -21.54 4.46 2.84
N ARG A 77 -21.34 3.55 1.90
CA ARG A 77 -21.80 3.73 0.50
C ARG A 77 -23.31 3.89 0.47
N THR A 78 -23.79 4.77 -0.41
CA THR A 78 -25.22 4.95 -0.66
C THR A 78 -25.74 3.84 -1.57
N ASP A 79 -27.07 3.65 -1.59
CA ASP A 79 -27.71 2.69 -2.49
C ASP A 79 -27.40 3.00 -3.97
N GLU A 80 -27.28 4.28 -4.33
CA GLU A 80 -26.91 4.71 -5.68
C GLU A 80 -25.48 4.30 -6.04
N GLN A 81 -24.52 4.51 -5.13
CA GLN A 81 -23.13 4.07 -5.33
C GLN A 81 -23.04 2.55 -5.46
N ILE A 82 -23.77 1.81 -4.64
CA ILE A 82 -23.82 0.34 -4.72
C ILE A 82 -24.43 -0.11 -6.06
N ALA A 83 -25.46 0.57 -6.55
CA ALA A 83 -26.08 0.26 -7.84
C ALA A 83 -25.14 0.54 -9.02
N GLU A 84 -24.41 1.67 -8.98
CA GLU A 84 -23.39 2.02 -9.97
C GLU A 84 -22.24 1.02 -9.99
N GLU A 85 -21.67 0.71 -8.82
CA GLU A 85 -20.60 -0.31 -8.68
C GLU A 85 -21.03 -1.68 -9.25
N ARG A 86 -22.27 -2.10 -9.03
CA ARG A 86 -22.81 -3.36 -9.59
C ARG A 86 -23.00 -3.29 -11.09
N TYR A 87 -23.45 -2.15 -11.61
CA TYR A 87 -23.60 -1.94 -13.04
C TYR A 87 -22.23 -2.01 -13.75
N GLU A 88 -21.23 -1.33 -13.20
CA GLU A 88 -19.85 -1.37 -13.71
C GLU A 88 -19.24 -2.77 -13.61
N ALA A 89 -19.42 -3.45 -12.47
CA ALA A 89 -18.95 -4.81 -12.27
C ALA A 89 -19.54 -5.78 -13.32
N ARG A 90 -20.83 -5.67 -13.61
CA ARG A 90 -21.49 -6.46 -14.65
C ARG A 90 -20.98 -6.14 -16.05
N ALA A 91 -20.73 -4.87 -16.35
CA ALA A 91 -20.18 -4.47 -17.64
C ALA A 91 -18.74 -4.99 -17.84
N ALA A 92 -17.92 -5.01 -16.79
CA ALA A 92 -16.53 -5.47 -16.84
C ALA A 92 -16.39 -7.00 -16.84
N HIS A 93 -17.20 -7.71 -16.07
CA HIS A 93 -17.04 -9.15 -15.83
C HIS A 93 -18.10 -10.03 -16.49
N GLY A 94 -19.19 -9.45 -17.02
CA GLY A 94 -20.36 -10.19 -17.53
C GLY A 94 -21.33 -10.56 -16.42
N ALA A 95 -22.49 -11.11 -16.78
CA ALA A 95 -23.54 -11.50 -15.83
C ALA A 95 -23.27 -12.88 -15.19
N GLY A 96 -23.65 -13.04 -13.92
CA GLY A 96 -23.57 -14.29 -13.17
C GLY A 96 -22.20 -14.58 -12.53
N VAL A 97 -21.30 -13.60 -12.49
CA VAL A 97 -19.95 -13.76 -11.90
C VAL A 97 -19.99 -13.38 -10.43
N GLU A 98 -19.50 -14.26 -9.56
CA GLU A 98 -19.31 -13.96 -8.15
C GLU A 98 -18.04 -13.11 -7.96
N LEU A 99 -18.19 -11.92 -7.39
CA LEU A 99 -17.09 -11.04 -7.04
C LEU A 99 -17.04 -10.88 -5.52
N VAL A 100 -15.82 -10.86 -4.98
CA VAL A 100 -15.56 -10.75 -3.54
C VAL A 100 -14.64 -9.58 -3.26
N ASN A 101 -15.06 -8.66 -2.40
CA ASN A 101 -14.16 -7.67 -1.84
C ASN A 101 -13.26 -8.35 -0.79
N VAL A 102 -11.98 -8.54 -1.10
CA VAL A 102 -11.04 -9.26 -0.23
C VAL A 102 -10.77 -8.58 1.12
N ILE A 103 -11.08 -7.29 1.25
CA ILE A 103 -10.85 -6.52 2.48
C ILE A 103 -12.07 -6.57 3.41
N THR A 104 -13.29 -6.51 2.85
CA THR A 104 -14.55 -6.48 3.62
C THR A 104 -15.26 -7.83 3.68
N GLY A 105 -14.96 -8.75 2.77
CA GLY A 105 -15.65 -10.02 2.60
C GLY A 105 -17.02 -9.92 1.91
N GLU A 106 -17.41 -8.73 1.45
CA GLU A 106 -18.65 -8.53 0.70
C GLU A 106 -18.65 -9.35 -0.60
N ARG A 107 -19.78 -9.99 -0.90
CA ARG A 107 -19.98 -10.79 -2.11
C ARG A 107 -21.11 -10.22 -2.93
N ILE A 108 -20.91 -10.14 -4.25
CA ILE A 108 -21.95 -9.78 -5.21
C ILE A 108 -21.94 -10.80 -6.36
N VAL A 109 -23.10 -10.99 -6.98
CA VAL A 109 -23.23 -11.69 -8.26
C VAL A 109 -23.69 -10.65 -9.28
N THR A 110 -22.94 -10.52 -10.38
CA THR A 110 -23.18 -9.52 -11.45
C THR A 110 -24.38 -9.83 -12.36
#